data_AF-A0A078KYY7-F1
#
_entry.id   AF-A0A078KYY7-F1
#
_cell.length_a   1.000
_cell.length_b   1.000
_cell.length_c   1.000
_cell.angle_alpha   90.00
_cell.angle_beta   90.00
_cell.angle_gamma   90.00
#
_symmetry.space_group_name_H-M   'P 1'
#
loop_
_entity.id
_entity.type
_entity.pdbx_description
1 polymer ?
#
loop_
_entity_poly.entity_id
_entity_poly.type
_entity_poly.pdbx_seq_one_letter_code
_entity_poly.pdbx_strand_id
1 'polypeptide(L)'
;MHPRKRQYSNEIYNLVTSSCMNMADEKNRAIPQLLNITADDARELIRRIVTALPDDYFYNATEQMRYGIFAFISKNFILFQCQEDIDSDDYAYHLIDFIRNLSSNIARRYYAN
;
A
#
# COMPACT_ATOMS: atom_id res chain seq x y z
N MET A 1 3.77 -9.85 14.17
CA MET A 1 4.16 -8.80 13.20
C MET A 1 5.40 -8.11 13.73
N HIS A 2 6.50 -8.11 12.98
CA HIS A 2 7.74 -7.49 13.44
C HIS A 2 7.56 -5.97 13.64
N PRO A 3 8.11 -5.34 14.70
CA PRO A 3 7.90 -3.93 15.01
C PRO A 3 8.15 -2.97 13.84
N ARG A 4 9.18 -3.24 13.02
CA ARG A 4 9.53 -2.44 11.84
C ARG A 4 8.43 -2.41 10.77
N LYS A 5 7.73 -3.52 10.50
CA LYS A 5 6.63 -3.55 9.53
C LYS A 5 5.44 -2.68 9.97
N ARG A 6 5.23 -2.51 11.28
CA ARG A 6 4.21 -1.58 11.80
C ARG A 6 4.55 -0.15 11.43
N GLN A 7 5.80 0.25 11.67
CA GLN A 7 6.28 1.58 11.31
C GLN A 7 6.16 1.81 9.80
N TYR A 8 6.60 0.85 8.97
CA TYR A 8 6.53 0.97 7.51
C TYR A 8 5.10 1.06 6.99
N SER A 9 4.16 0.31 7.59
CA SER A 9 2.74 0.43 7.25
C SER A 9 2.21 1.84 7.51
N ASN A 10 2.60 2.46 8.63
CA ASN A 10 2.21 3.83 8.95
C ASN A 10 2.83 4.85 7.98
N GLU A 11 4.09 4.68 7.61
CA GLU A 11 4.76 5.55 6.64
C GLU A 11 4.08 5.47 5.26
N ILE A 12 3.74 4.26 4.81
CA ILE A 12 3.00 4.05 3.56
C ILE A 12 1.59 4.65 3.65
N TYR A 13 0.88 4.46 4.76
CA TYR A 13 -0.42 5.10 4.99
C TYR A 13 -0.35 6.63 4.93
N ASN A 14 0.69 7.23 5.49
CA ASN A 14 0.90 8.67 5.41
C ASN A 14 1.14 9.13 3.97
N LEU A 15 1.94 8.39 3.19
CA LEU A 15 2.13 8.69 1.76
C LEU A 15 0.82 8.61 0.97
N VAL A 16 0.01 7.57 1.22
CA VAL A 16 -1.31 7.42 0.59
C VAL A 16 -2.21 8.59 0.96
N THR A 17 -2.26 8.96 2.25
CA THR A 17 -3.05 10.10 2.74
C THR A 17 -2.62 11.40 2.09
N SER A 18 -1.32 11.68 2.03
CA SER A 18 -0.80 12.89 1.37
C SER A 18 -1.11 12.91 -0.13
N SER A 19 -1.00 11.77 -0.82
CA SER A 19 -1.40 11.66 -2.22
C SER A 19 -2.88 11.93 -2.41
N CYS A 20 -3.75 11.35 -1.59
CA CYS A 20 -5.18 11.59 -1.63
C CYS A 20 -5.50 13.06 -1.34
N MET A 21 -4.90 13.68 -0.33
CA MET A 21 -5.11 15.11 -0.01
C MET A 21 -4.70 16.06 -1.14
N ASN A 22 -3.75 15.66 -1.99
CA ASN A 22 -3.34 16.44 -3.16
C ASN A 22 -4.30 16.30 -4.35
N MET A 23 -5.13 15.25 -4.37
CA MET A 23 -6.08 14.96 -5.45
C MET A 23 -7.53 15.26 -5.07
N ALA A 24 -7.85 15.32 -3.78
CA ALA A 24 -9.19 15.54 -3.26
C ALA A 24 -9.55 17.02 -3.17
N ASP A 25 -10.82 17.33 -3.44
CA ASP A 25 -11.39 18.67 -3.24
C ASP A 25 -11.49 19.01 -1.74
N GLU A 26 -11.88 18.01 -0.91
CA GLU A 26 -11.99 18.15 0.54
C GLU A 26 -10.89 17.37 1.26
N LYS A 27 -9.83 18.08 1.71
CA LYS A 27 -8.66 17.46 2.36
C LYS A 27 -9.00 16.58 3.56
N ASN A 28 -10.03 16.94 4.33
CA ASN A 28 -10.44 16.21 5.55
C ASN A 28 -11.16 14.88 5.25
N ARG A 29 -11.60 14.67 4.00
CA ARG A 29 -12.30 13.46 3.55
C ARG A 29 -11.60 12.79 2.37
N ALA A 30 -10.34 13.11 2.13
CA ALA A 30 -9.62 12.71 0.93
C ALA A 30 -9.56 11.20 0.69
N ILE A 31 -9.38 10.39 1.76
CA ILE A 31 -9.37 8.93 1.65
C ILE A 31 -10.75 8.39 1.23
N PRO A 32 -11.84 8.65 1.99
CA PRO A 32 -13.18 8.25 1.55
C PRO A 32 -13.56 8.77 0.16
N GLN A 33 -13.22 10.03 -0.15
CA GLN A 33 -13.58 10.66 -1.42
C GLN A 33 -12.95 9.95 -2.62
N LEU A 34 -11.68 9.53 -2.51
CA LEU A 34 -10.93 8.99 -3.66
C LEU A 34 -10.90 7.47 -3.71
N LEU A 35 -10.91 6.81 -2.55
CA LEU A 35 -10.72 5.36 -2.45
C LEU A 35 -12.02 4.62 -2.10
N ASN A 36 -13.11 5.34 -1.86
CA ASN A 36 -14.41 4.78 -1.46
C ASN A 36 -14.35 3.83 -0.24
N ILE A 37 -13.41 4.08 0.68
CA ILE A 37 -13.23 3.32 1.92
C ILE A 37 -12.93 4.26 3.09
N THR A 38 -13.11 3.78 4.32
CA THR A 38 -12.76 4.58 5.49
C THR A 38 -11.24 4.69 5.65
N ALA A 39 -10.81 5.68 6.45
CA ALA A 39 -9.40 5.82 6.81
C ALA A 39 -8.86 4.60 7.59
N ASP A 40 -9.70 3.96 8.39
CA ASP A 40 -9.32 2.78 9.15
C ASP A 40 -9.22 1.54 8.26
N ASP A 41 -10.12 1.38 7.28
CA ASP A 41 -10.01 0.32 6.26
C ASP A 41 -8.72 0.47 5.46
N ALA A 42 -8.41 1.69 5.01
CA ALA A 42 -7.18 1.98 4.28
C ALA A 42 -5.93 1.61 5.10
N ARG A 43 -5.92 1.95 6.40
CA ARG A 43 -4.83 1.60 7.31
C ARG A 43 -4.70 0.08 7.48
N GLU A 44 -5.82 -0.62 7.64
CA GLU A 44 -5.84 -2.07 7.82
C GLU A 44 -5.41 -2.81 6.56
N LEU A 45 -5.87 -2.38 5.37
CA LEU A 45 -5.47 -2.96 4.09
C LEU A 45 -3.97 -2.78 3.82
N ILE A 46 -3.44 -1.58 4.04
CA ILE A 46 -2.00 -1.32 3.90
C ILE A 46 -1.20 -2.21 4.87
N ARG A 47 -1.67 -2.35 6.13
CA ARG A 47 -1.04 -3.24 7.11
C ARG A 47 -1.03 -4.70 6.63
N ARG A 48 -2.13 -5.20 6.05
CA ARG A 48 -2.22 -6.55 5.48
C ARG A 48 -1.24 -6.75 4.33
N ILE A 49 -1.20 -5.80 3.39
CA ILE A 49 -0.27 -5.81 2.25
C ILE A 49 1.18 -5.89 2.74
N VAL A 50 1.59 -4.97 3.62
CA VAL A 50 2.98 -4.92 4.15
C VAL A 50 3.31 -6.19 4.95
N THR A 51 2.34 -6.75 5.66
CA THR A 51 2.55 -8.01 6.39
C THR A 51 2.80 -9.18 5.44
N ALA A 52 2.04 -9.27 4.35
CA ALA A 52 2.12 -10.35 3.37
C ALA A 52 3.37 -10.30 2.48
N LEU A 53 3.99 -9.12 2.31
CA LEU A 53 5.23 -8.99 1.56
C LEU A 53 6.43 -9.64 2.28
N PRO A 54 7.42 -10.20 1.57
CA PRO A 54 8.64 -10.74 2.16
C PRO A 54 9.36 -9.76 3.09
N ASP A 55 9.80 -10.25 4.24
CA ASP A 55 10.55 -9.48 5.24
C ASP A 55 11.84 -8.88 4.65
N ASP A 56 12.55 -9.63 3.82
CA ASP A 56 13.82 -9.24 3.19
C ASP A 56 13.71 -7.97 2.34
N TYR A 57 12.53 -7.67 1.78
CA TYR A 57 12.29 -6.42 1.03
C TYR A 57 12.43 -5.17 1.90
N PHE A 58 12.33 -5.32 3.21
CA PHE A 58 12.45 -4.21 4.14
C PHE A 58 13.79 -4.22 4.88
N TYR A 59 14.31 -5.40 5.25
CA TYR A 59 15.57 -5.52 5.99
C TYR A 59 16.80 -5.30 5.13
N ASN A 60 16.78 -5.81 3.90
CA ASN A 60 17.95 -5.72 3.00
C ASN A 60 17.90 -4.45 2.13
N ALA A 61 16.81 -3.68 2.18
CA ALA A 61 16.71 -2.41 1.49
C ALA A 61 17.61 -1.35 2.13
N THR A 62 18.43 -0.69 1.30
CA THR A 62 19.01 0.61 1.64
C THR A 62 17.90 1.62 1.91
N GLU A 63 18.22 2.73 2.58
CA GLU A 63 17.25 3.78 2.86
C GLU A 63 16.57 4.31 1.57
N GLN A 64 17.36 4.57 0.52
CA GLN A 64 16.84 5.03 -0.76
C GLN A 64 15.92 3.99 -1.43
N MET A 65 16.30 2.71 -1.42
CA MET A 65 15.45 1.63 -1.93
C MET A 65 14.14 1.55 -1.15
N ARG A 66 14.21 1.69 0.18
CA ARG A 66 13.04 1.62 1.05
C ARG A 66 12.03 2.73 0.75
N TYR A 67 12.48 3.98 0.61
CA TYR A 67 11.61 5.07 0.16
C TYR A 67 10.99 4.78 -1.21
N GLY A 68 11.78 4.22 -2.14
CA GLY A 68 11.30 3.77 -3.44
C GLY A 68 10.19 2.72 -3.32
N ILE A 69 10.39 1.70 -2.49
CA ILE A 69 9.41 0.65 -2.22
C ILE A 69 8.14 1.23 -1.60
N PHE A 70 8.23 2.15 -0.63
CA PHE A 70 7.05 2.75 -0.01
C PHE A 70 6.24 3.58 -0.99
N ALA A 71 6.92 4.40 -1.80
CA ALA A 71 6.28 5.17 -2.87
C ALA A 71 5.67 4.27 -3.95
N PHE A 72 6.28 3.10 -4.21
CA PHE A 72 5.74 2.13 -5.14
C PHE A 72 4.47 1.46 -4.58
N ILE A 73 4.50 1.01 -3.32
CA ILE A 73 3.34 0.41 -2.65
C ILE A 73 2.19 1.43 -2.57
N SER A 74 2.45 2.68 -2.17
CA SER A 74 1.39 3.69 -2.02
C SER A 74 0.65 3.96 -3.33
N LYS A 75 1.39 4.16 -4.43
CA LYS A 75 0.79 4.40 -5.76
C LYS A 75 -0.02 3.21 -6.25
N ASN A 76 0.52 2.00 -6.13
CA ASN A 76 -0.17 0.79 -6.58
C ASN A 76 -1.40 0.50 -5.71
N PHE A 77 -1.34 0.76 -4.40
CA PHE A 77 -2.50 0.64 -3.52
C PHE A 77 -3.63 1.60 -3.92
N ILE A 78 -3.32 2.88 -4.18
CA ILE A 78 -4.32 3.85 -4.64
C ILE A 78 -4.97 3.37 -5.93
N LEU A 79 -4.17 2.96 -6.92
CA LEU A 79 -4.68 2.49 -8.21
C LEU A 79 -5.57 1.24 -8.07
N PHE A 80 -5.15 0.28 -7.24
CA PHE A 80 -5.94 -0.90 -6.92
C PHE A 80 -7.27 -0.49 -6.28
N GLN A 81 -7.22 0.26 -5.19
CA GLN A 81 -8.42 0.57 -4.42
C GLN A 81 -9.41 1.46 -5.17
N CYS A 82 -8.97 2.36 -6.06
CA CYS A 82 -9.88 3.14 -6.90
C CYS A 82 -10.68 2.29 -7.91
N GLN A 83 -10.26 1.04 -8.17
CA GLN A 83 -10.92 0.14 -9.13
C GLN A 83 -11.73 -0.96 -8.44
N GLU A 84 -11.68 -1.02 -7.10
CA GLU A 84 -12.21 -2.12 -6.32
C GLU A 84 -13.28 -1.64 -5.35
N ASP A 85 -14.26 -2.51 -5.09
CA ASP A 85 -15.26 -2.34 -4.05
C ASP A 85 -14.94 -3.29 -2.90
N ILE A 86 -14.72 -2.74 -1.70
CA ILE A 86 -14.34 -3.54 -0.52
C ILE A 86 -15.44 -4.51 -0.09
N ASP A 87 -16.69 -4.21 -0.46
CA ASP A 87 -17.85 -5.04 -0.14
C ASP A 87 -18.14 -6.10 -1.22
N SER A 88 -17.33 -6.17 -2.28
CA SER A 88 -17.44 -7.18 -3.33
C SER A 88 -17.01 -8.57 -2.83
N ASP A 89 -17.75 -9.61 -3.24
CA ASP A 89 -17.43 -11.01 -2.95
C ASP A 89 -16.03 -11.43 -3.47
N ASP A 90 -15.57 -10.79 -4.56
CA ASP A 90 -14.30 -11.10 -5.23
C ASP A 90 -13.11 -10.30 -4.66
N TYR A 91 -13.35 -9.31 -3.80
CA TYR A 91 -12.32 -8.37 -3.33
C TYR A 91 -11.12 -9.09 -2.68
N ALA A 92 -11.39 -10.14 -1.89
CA ALA A 92 -10.34 -10.92 -1.24
C ALA A 92 -9.42 -11.62 -2.25
N TYR A 93 -9.98 -12.14 -3.35
CA TYR A 93 -9.20 -12.76 -4.42
C TYR A 93 -8.36 -11.72 -5.16
N HIS A 94 -8.95 -10.58 -5.52
CA HIS A 94 -8.25 -9.48 -6.16
C HIS A 94 -7.12 -8.93 -5.29
N LEU A 95 -7.32 -8.80 -3.98
CA LEU A 95 -6.29 -8.37 -3.04
C LEU A 95 -5.11 -9.35 -2.98
N ILE A 96 -5.38 -10.67 -3.00
CA ILE A 96 -4.32 -11.69 -3.02
C ILE A 96 -3.49 -11.58 -4.30
N ASP A 97 -4.15 -11.47 -5.46
CA ASP A 97 -3.45 -11.36 -6.74
C ASP A 97 -2.71 -10.03 -6.89
N PHE A 98 -3.28 -8.94 -6.37
CA PHE A 98 -2.60 -7.66 -6.23
C PHE A 98 -1.31 -7.81 -5.42
N ILE A 99 -1.35 -8.45 -4.24
CA ILE A 99 -0.16 -8.64 -3.39
C ILE A 99 0.90 -9.50 -4.10
N ARG A 100 0.50 -10.56 -4.81
CA ARG A 100 1.42 -11.40 -5.59
C ARG A 100 2.14 -10.61 -6.69
N ASN A 101 1.37 -9.81 -7.43
CA ASN A 101 1.88 -8.95 -8.50
C ASN A 101 2.78 -7.85 -7.93
N LEU A 102 2.38 -7.23 -6.83
CA LEU A 102 3.15 -6.21 -6.11
C LEU A 102 4.50 -6.78 -5.66
N SER A 103 4.50 -7.97 -5.04
CA SER A 103 5.72 -8.65 -4.59
C SER A 103 6.67 -8.94 -5.76
N SER A 104 6.15 -9.50 -6.85
CA SER A 104 6.94 -9.83 -8.04
C SER A 104 7.56 -8.57 -8.67
N ASN A 105 6.80 -7.47 -8.70
CA ASN A 105 7.29 -6.19 -9.21
C ASN A 105 8.34 -5.56 -8.30
N ILE A 106 8.20 -5.64 -6.98
CA ILE A 106 9.22 -5.18 -6.03
C ILE A 106 10.51 -5.98 -6.21
N ALA A 107 10.43 -7.31 -6.28
CA ALA A 107 11.58 -8.17 -6.54
C ALA A 107 12.31 -7.74 -7.83
N ARG A 108 11.57 -7.64 -8.94
CA ARG A 108 12.14 -7.27 -10.24
C ARG A 108 12.76 -5.87 -10.26
N ARG A 109 12.16 -4.91 -9.55
CA ARG A 109 12.58 -3.51 -9.62
C ARG A 109 13.76 -3.19 -8.69
N TYR A 110 13.85 -3.86 -7.55
CA TYR A 110 14.80 -3.50 -6.49
C TYR A 110 15.80 -4.60 -6.14
N TYR A 111 15.55 -5.84 -6.55
CA TYR A 111 16.35 -7.01 -6.18
C TYR A 111 16.71 -7.92 -7.36
N ALA A 112 16.31 -7.57 -8.59
CA ALA A 112 16.84 -8.23 -9.78
C ALA A 112 18.28 -7.77 -9.99
N ASN A 113 19.22 -8.68 -9.73
CA ASN A 113 20.59 -8.59 -10.22
C ASN A 113 20.62 -9.08 -11.67
#